data_AF-A0A9D2HS42-F1
#
_entry.id   AF-A0A9D2HS42-F1
#
_cell.length_a   1.000
_cell.length_b   1.000
_cell.length_c   1.000
_cell.angle_alpha   90.00
_cell.angle_beta   90.00
_cell.angle_gamma   90.00
#
_symmetry.space_group_name_H-M   'P 1'
#
loop_
_entity.id
_entity.type
_entity.pdbx_description
1 polymer ?
#
loop_
_entity_poly.entity_id
_entity_poly.type
_entity_poly.pdbx_seq_one_letter_code
_entity_poly.pdbx_strand_id
1 'polypeptide(L)'
;MAQVVWIKKANKKRIAFLAYGEKEFGVKAALKMNNRIMDYVRRLADNPGMGAVEPLLQGRKKPYRSLVVHKLIKLVYYVDESRQTVFIADLWDTRREPARLARPLG
;
A
#
# COMPACT_ATOMS: atom_id res chain seq x y z
N MET A 1 -15.56 11.41 1.99
CA MET A 1 -14.27 10.70 2.16
C MET A 1 -14.57 9.22 2.21
N ALA A 2 -13.81 8.40 1.49
CA ALA A 2 -13.89 6.94 1.56
C ALA A 2 -13.26 6.43 2.86
N GLN A 3 -13.78 5.31 3.38
CA GLN A 3 -13.11 4.58 4.45
C GLN A 3 -11.84 3.91 3.90
N VAL A 4 -10.72 3.91 4.63
CA VAL A 4 -9.52 3.18 4.23
C VAL A 4 -9.25 2.04 5.20
N VAL A 5 -9.28 0.80 4.69
CA VAL A 5 -9.12 -0.43 5.46
C VAL A 5 -7.88 -1.18 5.01
N TRP A 6 -7.04 -1.55 5.96
CA TRP A 6 -5.89 -2.42 5.68
C TRP A 6 -6.31 -3.88 5.75
N ILE A 7 -6.03 -4.65 4.69
CA ILE A 7 -6.12 -6.11 4.78
C ILE A 7 -5.11 -6.60 5.83
N LYS A 8 -5.50 -7.57 6.66
CA LYS A 8 -4.68 -8.08 7.79
C LYS A 8 -3.23 -8.38 7.40
N LYS A 9 -3.00 -9.00 6.25
CA LYS A 9 -1.66 -9.31 5.72
C LYS A 9 -0.87 -8.05 5.34
N ALA A 10 -1.51 -7.07 4.71
CA ALA A 10 -0.90 -5.78 4.39
C ALA A 10 -0.50 -5.01 5.65
N ASN A 11 -1.40 -4.98 6.65
CA ASN A 11 -1.11 -4.33 7.93
C ASN A 11 0.08 -4.98 8.65
N LYS A 12 0.15 -6.32 8.67
CA LYS A 12 1.28 -7.06 9.24
C LYS A 12 2.60 -6.72 8.52
N LYS A 13 2.59 -6.63 7.19
CA LYS A 13 3.75 -6.21 6.41
C LYS A 13 4.17 -4.77 6.72
N ARG A 14 3.21 -3.84 6.87
CA ARG A 14 3.49 -2.46 7.27
C ARG A 14 4.21 -2.41 8.61
N ILE A 15 3.68 -3.11 9.61
CA ILE A 15 4.26 -3.16 10.96
C ILE A 15 5.68 -3.72 10.89
N ALA A 16 5.89 -4.85 10.20
CA ALA A 16 7.22 -5.45 10.04
C ALA A 16 8.20 -4.52 9.31
N PHE A 17 7.75 -3.82 8.28
CA PHE A 17 8.57 -2.86 7.54
C PHE A 17 9.00 -1.67 8.41
N LEU A 18 8.08 -1.12 9.22
CA LEU A 18 8.39 -0.02 10.13
C LEU A 18 9.32 -0.47 11.26
N ALA A 19 9.09 -1.66 11.83
CA ALA A 19 9.96 -2.23 12.87
C ALA A 19 11.39 -2.48 12.36
N TYR A 20 11.53 -2.98 11.13
CA TYR A 20 12.83 -3.09 10.48
C TYR A 20 13.47 -1.71 10.27
N GLY A 21 12.71 -0.74 9.77
CA GLY A 21 13.22 0.62 9.58
C GLY A 21 13.67 1.29 10.88
N GLU A 22 12.98 1.03 11.98
CA GLU A 22 13.37 1.49 13.32
C GLU A 22 14.66 0.85 13.79
N LYS A 23 14.77 -0.48 13.64
CA LYS A 23 15.96 -1.23 14.04
C LYS A 23 17.21 -0.78 13.28
N GLU A 24 17.11 -0.58 11.97
CA GLU A 24 18.28 -0.33 11.11
C GLU A 24 18.62 1.17 10.96
N PHE A 25 17.62 2.06 11.06
CA PHE A 25 17.79 3.49 10.77
C PHE A 25 17.31 4.40 11.92
N GLY A 26 16.86 3.82 13.02
CA GLY A 26 16.41 4.53 14.21
C GLY A 26 14.94 5.00 14.16
N VAL A 27 14.41 5.29 15.34
CA VAL A 27 13.00 5.68 15.58
C VAL A 27 12.59 6.87 14.71
N LYS A 28 13.44 7.88 14.57
CA LYS A 28 13.14 9.09 13.76
C LYS A 28 12.89 8.74 12.29
N ALA A 29 13.66 7.83 11.71
CA ALA A 29 13.48 7.40 10.33
C ALA A 29 12.19 6.60 10.14
N ALA A 30 11.89 5.69 11.06
CA ALA A 30 10.66 4.90 11.06
C ALA A 30 9.40 5.77 11.20
N LEU A 31 9.42 6.73 12.12
CA LEU A 31 8.31 7.69 12.30
C LEU A 31 8.09 8.53 11.05
N LYS A 32 9.16 9.05 10.43
CA LYS A 32 9.06 9.81 9.18
C LYS A 32 8.43 8.98 8.06
N MET A 33 8.80 7.70 7.96
CA MET A 33 8.21 6.78 7.00
C MET A 33 6.74 6.50 7.30
N ASN A 34 6.39 6.25 8.56
CA ASN A 34 5.01 6.01 8.97
C ASN A 34 4.11 7.22 8.67
N ASN A 35 4.56 8.43 9.02
CA ASN A 35 3.82 9.66 8.73
C ASN A 35 3.57 9.82 7.25
N ARG A 36 4.57 9.52 6.41
CA ARG A 36 4.41 9.53 4.95
C ARG A 36 3.39 8.51 4.46
N ILE A 37 3.40 7.28 4.99
CA ILE A 37 2.38 6.27 4.67
C ILE A 37 0.99 6.78 5.06
N MET A 38 0.84 7.33 6.27
CA MET A 38 -0.43 7.82 6.77
C MET A 38 -0.96 9.04 6.00
N ASP A 39 -0.08 9.91 5.51
CA ASP A 39 -0.47 11.01 4.63
C ASP A 39 -1.06 10.50 3.31
N TYR A 40 -0.48 9.44 2.73
CA TYR A 40 -1.06 8.81 1.54
C TYR A 40 -2.35 8.06 1.86
N VAL A 41 -2.49 7.45 3.04
CA VAL A 41 -3.76 6.87 3.50
C VAL A 41 -4.84 7.95 3.57
N ARG A 42 -4.53 9.14 4.11
CA ARG A 42 -5.48 10.27 4.15
C ARG A 42 -5.85 10.72 2.74
N ARG A 43 -4.86 10.92 1.86
CA ARG A 43 -5.10 11.31 0.45
C ARG A 43 -5.93 10.27 -0.31
N LEU A 44 -5.78 8.98 -0.01
CA LEU A 44 -6.61 7.93 -0.58
C LEU A 44 -8.06 7.99 -0.11
N ALA A 45 -8.31 8.40 1.15
CA ALA A 45 -9.66 8.62 1.63
C ALA A 45 -10.35 9.75 0.85
N ASP A 46 -9.61 10.79 0.50
CA ASP A 46 -10.13 11.94 -0.25
C ASP A 46 -10.21 11.67 -1.76
N ASN A 47 -9.23 10.95 -2.31
CA ASN A 47 -9.14 10.63 -3.73
C ASN A 47 -8.79 9.15 -3.96
N PRO A 48 -9.78 8.23 -3.85
CA PRO A 48 -9.59 6.80 -4.07
C PRO A 48 -9.02 6.46 -5.47
N GLY A 49 -9.23 7.32 -6.46
CA GLY A 49 -8.79 7.12 -7.85
C GLY A 49 -7.35 7.52 -8.14
N MET A 50 -6.62 8.12 -7.19
CA MET A 50 -5.30 8.75 -7.45
C MET A 50 -4.20 7.80 -7.93
N GLY A 51 -4.31 6.50 -7.63
CA GLY A 51 -3.37 5.48 -8.08
C GLY A 51 -3.67 5.00 -9.49
N ALA A 52 -2.62 4.76 -10.27
CA ALA A 52 -2.72 4.13 -11.58
C ALA A 52 -3.19 2.68 -11.44
N VAL A 53 -3.87 2.14 -12.45
CA VAL A 53 -4.18 0.71 -12.53
C VAL A 53 -2.87 -0.07 -12.51
N GLU A 54 -2.78 -1.10 -11.67
CA GLU A 54 -1.55 -1.89 -11.52
C GLU A 54 -1.44 -2.92 -12.67
N PRO A 55 -0.49 -2.77 -13.61
CA PRO A 55 -0.44 -3.61 -14.80
C PRO A 55 -0.19 -5.09 -14.48
N LEU A 56 0.61 -5.38 -13.44
CA LEU A 56 0.93 -6.75 -13.02
C LEU A 56 -0.26 -7.49 -12.39
N LEU A 57 -1.34 -6.76 -12.10
CA LEU A 57 -2.57 -7.27 -11.50
C LEU A 57 -3.76 -7.13 -12.44
N GLN A 58 -3.53 -6.72 -13.69
CA GLN A 58 -4.56 -6.60 -14.72
C GLN A 58 -5.20 -7.98 -14.98
N GLY A 59 -6.52 -7.98 -15.22
CA GLY A 59 -7.30 -9.20 -15.46
C GLY A 59 -7.70 -9.97 -14.19
N ARG A 60 -7.25 -9.53 -13.00
CA ARG A 60 -7.73 -10.12 -11.73
C ARG A 60 -9.12 -9.63 -11.37
N LYS A 61 -9.80 -10.38 -10.48
CA LYS A 61 -11.19 -10.08 -10.04
C LYS A 61 -11.37 -8.67 -9.46
N LYS A 62 -10.32 -8.10 -8.86
CA LYS A 62 -10.35 -6.75 -8.29
C LYS A 62 -9.54 -5.79 -9.18
N PRO A 63 -10.05 -4.57 -9.45
CA PRO A 63 -9.33 -3.56 -10.20
C PRO A 63 -8.25 -2.93 -9.32
N TYR A 64 -7.13 -3.62 -9.20
CA TYR A 64 -6.03 -3.15 -8.37
C TYR A 64 -5.40 -1.89 -8.95
N ARG A 65 -5.06 -0.99 -8.05
CA ARG A 65 -4.33 0.25 -8.29
C ARG A 65 -3.08 0.27 -7.43
N SER A 66 -2.12 1.09 -7.82
CA SER A 66 -0.93 1.30 -7.01
C SER A 66 -0.43 2.73 -7.06
N LEU A 67 0.32 3.10 -6.03
CA LEU A 67 0.97 4.40 -5.93
C LEU A 67 2.29 4.28 -5.17
N VAL A 68 3.33 4.93 -5.69
CA VAL A 68 4.65 4.96 -5.07
C VAL A 68 4.63 5.94 -3.91
N VAL A 69 4.51 5.43 -2.69
CA VAL A 69 4.52 6.28 -1.49
C VAL A 69 5.95 6.72 -1.15
N HIS A 70 6.96 5.90 -1.41
CA HIS A 70 8.38 6.23 -1.21
C HIS A 70 9.25 5.44 -2.19
N LYS A 71 10.50 5.87 -2.44
CA LYS A 71 11.43 5.18 -3.36
C LYS A 71 11.64 3.69 -3.06
N LEU A 72 11.37 3.25 -1.83
CA LEU A 72 11.50 1.86 -1.37
C LEU A 72 10.18 1.10 -1.32
N ILE A 73 9.03 1.79 -1.34
CA ILE A 73 7.74 1.14 -1.15
C ILE A 73 6.64 1.72 -2.04
N LYS A 74 5.85 0.80 -2.60
CA LYS A 74 4.63 1.07 -3.37
C LYS A 74 3.43 0.49 -2.63
N LEU A 75 2.37 1.26 -2.50
CA LEU A 75 1.11 0.83 -1.90
C LEU A 75 0.23 0.24 -3.00
N VAL A 76 -0.33 -0.95 -2.77
CA VAL A 76 -1.23 -1.64 -3.69
C VAL A 76 -2.60 -1.77 -3.03
N TYR A 77 -3.66 -1.36 -3.74
CA TYR A 77 -5.00 -1.26 -3.18
C TYR A 77 -6.08 -1.50 -4.25
N TYR A 78 -7.33 -1.60 -3.84
CA TYR A 78 -8.49 -1.52 -4.73
C TYR A 78 -9.61 -0.73 -4.05
N VAL A 79 -10.56 -0.24 -4.85
CA VAL A 79 -11.73 0.51 -4.37
C VAL A 79 -12.95 -0.39 -4.47
N ASP A 80 -13.70 -0.49 -3.37
CA ASP A 80 -15.07 -0.99 -3.37
C ASP A 80 -16.00 0.21 -3.40
N GLU A 81 -16.50 0.53 -4.59
CA GLU A 81 -17.35 1.70 -4.83
C GLU A 81 -18.70 1.57 -4.11
N SER A 82 -19.25 0.36 -4.01
CA SER A 82 -20.53 0.10 -3.32
C SER A 82 -20.45 0.40 -1.83
N ARG A 83 -19.28 0.15 -1.22
CA ARG A 83 -19.02 0.40 0.20
C ARG A 83 -18.29 1.71 0.47
N GLN A 84 -17.99 2.49 -0.58
CA GLN A 84 -17.10 3.65 -0.51
C GLN A 84 -15.83 3.37 0.32
N THR A 85 -15.20 2.22 0.09
CA THR A 85 -14.09 1.72 0.90
C THR A 85 -12.86 1.43 0.03
N VAL A 86 -11.72 1.98 0.42
CA VAL A 86 -10.41 1.67 -0.13
C VAL A 86 -9.79 0.55 0.68
N PHE A 87 -9.50 -0.58 0.03
CA PHE A 87 -8.81 -1.71 0.67
C PHE A 87 -7.34 -1.72 0.29
N ILE A 88 -6.47 -1.45 1.26
CA ILE A 88 -5.03 -1.57 1.10
C ILE A 88 -4.66 -3.05 1.16
N ALA A 89 -4.34 -3.60 -0.01
CA ALA A 89 -4.16 -5.03 -0.22
C ALA A 89 -2.73 -5.49 0.02
N ASP A 90 -1.74 -4.63 -0.27
CA ASP A 90 -0.33 -4.95 -0.01
C ASP A 90 0.57 -3.71 0.05
N LEU A 91 1.79 -3.92 0.56
CA LEU A 91 2.93 -3.01 0.44
C LEU A 91 4.05 -3.75 -0.30
N TRP A 92 4.47 -3.19 -1.43
CA TRP A 92 5.49 -3.76 -2.29
C TRP A 92 6.81 -3.04 -2.09
N ASP A 93 7.87 -3.79 -1.81
CA ASP A 93 9.24 -3.27 -1.84
C ASP A 93 9.66 -3.09 -3.30
N THR A 94 9.94 -1.86 -3.70
CA THR A 94 10.26 -1.50 -5.09
C THR A 94 11.61 -2.06 -5.56
N ARG A 95 12.45 -2.56 -4.65
CA ARG A 95 13.74 -3.20 -4.97
C ARG A 95 13.60 -4.69 -5.33
N ARG A 96 12.45 -5.29 -5.03
CA ARG A 96 12.20 -6.72 -5.27
C ARG A 96 11.54 -6.94 -6.63
N GLU A 97 11.77 -8.11 -7.19
CA GLU A 97 11.15 -8.52 -8.46
C GLU A 97 9.61 -8.39 -8.40
N PRO A 98 9.00 -7.49 -9.20
CA PRO A 98 7.57 -7.19 -9.09
C PRO A 98 6.67 -8.39 -9.34
N ALA A 99 7.04 -9.28 -10.26
CA ALA A 99 6.27 -10.49 -10.56
C ALA A 99 6.10 -11.41 -9.34
N ARG A 100 7.13 -11.52 -8.49
CA ARG A 100 7.04 -12.31 -7.24
C ARG A 100 6.13 -11.66 -6.22
N LEU A 101 6.09 -10.33 -6.17
CA LEU A 101 5.21 -9.57 -5.28
C LEU A 101 3.75 -9.64 -5.71
N ALA A 102 3.49 -9.80 -7.01
CA ALA A 102 2.15 -9.92 -7.56
C ALA A 102 1.50 -11.29 -7.27
N ARG A 103 2.25 -12.39 -7.23
CA ARG A 103 1.71 -13.76 -7.03
C ARG A 103 0.70 -13.91 -5.87
N PRO A 104 0.95 -13.36 -4.66
CA PRO A 104 0.06 -13.59 -3.51
C PRO A 104 -1.27 -12.82 -3.54
N LEU A 105 -1.46 -11.92 -4.50
CA LEU A 105 -2.71 -11.17 -4.67
C LEU A 105 -3.59 -11.75 -5.79
N GLY A 106 -3.21 -12.94 -6.28
CA GLY A 106 -3.73 -13.60 -7.48
C GLY A 106 -4.99 -14.38 -7.19
#